data_AF-A0A0F5K3R6-F1
#
_entry.id   AF-A0A0F5K3R6-F1
#
_cell.length_a   1.000
_cell.length_b   1.000
_cell.length_c   1.000
_cell.angle_alpha   90.00
_cell.angle_beta   90.00
_cell.angle_gamma   90.00
#
_symmetry.space_group_name_H-M   'P 1'
#
loop_
_entity.id
_entity.type
_entity.pdbx_description
1 polymer ?
#
loop_
_entity_poly.entity_id
_entity_poly.type
_entity_poly.pdbx_seq_one_letter_code
_entity_poly.pdbx_strand_id
1 'polypeptide(L)'
;MLAFAIPTAHAEPMVANNCPAVGDLSAQMAGWRNRGKTLAQAKEQVDKYYSDPADREMLHRVVERVYMDPHKRLVPEQVSVQITSECLTQQTQQAPPARQGAQHAPTPAAQP
;
A
#
# COMPACT_ATOMS: atom_id res chain seq x y z
N MET A 1 -21.09 31.93 -16.70
CA MET A 1 -19.90 31.71 -15.85
C MET A 1 -20.11 30.39 -15.12
N LEU A 2 -19.61 29.29 -15.68
CA LEU A 2 -19.71 27.96 -15.06
C LEU A 2 -18.49 27.78 -14.16
N ALA A 3 -18.71 27.84 -12.85
CA ALA A 3 -17.70 27.52 -11.85
C ALA A 3 -17.47 26.01 -11.87
N PHE A 4 -16.35 25.59 -12.43
CA PHE A 4 -15.83 24.23 -12.22
C PHE A 4 -15.39 24.17 -10.75
N ALA A 5 -16.17 23.46 -9.93
CA ALA A 5 -15.66 22.95 -8.66
C ALA A 5 -14.46 22.07 -9.01
N ILE A 6 -13.25 22.59 -8.80
CA ILE A 6 -12.04 21.79 -8.85
C ILE A 6 -12.22 20.75 -7.74
N PRO A 7 -12.26 19.44 -8.03
CA PRO A 7 -12.20 18.47 -6.95
C PRO A 7 -10.90 18.76 -6.22
N THR A 8 -10.99 19.16 -4.96
CA THR A 8 -9.88 19.04 -4.01
C THR A 8 -9.57 17.55 -3.93
N ALA A 9 -8.79 17.08 -4.89
CA ALA A 9 -8.01 15.87 -4.74
C ALA A 9 -7.16 16.15 -3.51
N HIS A 10 -7.60 15.63 -2.38
CA HIS A 10 -6.69 15.27 -1.31
C HIS A 10 -5.54 14.57 -2.03
N ALA A 11 -4.34 15.14 -1.96
CA ALA A 11 -3.14 14.45 -2.41
C ALA A 11 -3.09 13.19 -1.56
N GLU A 12 -3.69 12.11 -2.05
CA GLU A 12 -3.51 10.82 -1.45
C GLU A 12 -2.01 10.58 -1.51
N PRO A 13 -1.37 10.22 -0.38
CA PRO A 13 0.06 9.97 -0.38
C PRO A 13 0.36 9.01 -1.53
N MET A 14 1.37 9.31 -2.35
CA MET A 14 1.61 8.66 -3.66
C MET A 14 1.62 7.13 -3.54
N VAL A 15 1.95 6.64 -2.34
CA VAL A 15 2.10 5.24 -2.00
C VAL A 15 0.97 4.71 -1.10
N ALA A 16 0.23 5.54 -0.36
CA ALA A 16 -0.74 5.09 0.64
C ALA A 16 -1.92 4.28 0.06
N ASN A 17 -2.25 4.47 -1.22
CA ASN A 17 -3.29 3.70 -1.90
C ASN A 17 -2.79 2.87 -3.09
N ASN A 18 -1.48 2.84 -3.36
CA ASN A 18 -0.90 2.15 -4.52
C ASN A 18 -0.06 0.95 -4.09
N CYS A 19 -0.72 -0.19 -3.83
CA CYS A 19 -0.06 -1.44 -3.41
C CYS A 19 1.07 -1.94 -4.33
N PRO A 20 0.98 -1.78 -5.67
CA PRO A 20 2.12 -2.00 -6.56
C PRO A 20 3.33 -1.12 -6.24
N ALA A 21 3.13 0.17 -5.98
CA ALA A 21 4.22 1.09 -5.63
C ALA A 21 4.84 0.76 -4.27
N VAL A 22 4.03 0.36 -3.27
CA VAL A 22 4.53 -0.14 -1.98
C VAL A 22 5.43 -1.36 -2.18
N GLY A 23 5.03 -2.28 -3.09
CA GLY A 23 5.79 -3.47 -3.45
C GLY A 23 7.16 -3.13 -4.03
N ASP A 24 7.22 -2.27 -5.05
CA ASP A 24 8.48 -1.86 -5.67
C ASP A 24 9.44 -1.20 -4.66
N LEU A 25 8.92 -0.32 -3.82
CA LEU A 25 9.70 0.34 -2.76
C LEU A 25 10.22 -0.67 -1.73
N SER A 26 9.44 -1.70 -1.40
CA SER A 26 9.89 -2.76 -0.50
C SER A 26 11.02 -3.62 -1.11
N ALA A 27 11.00 -3.88 -2.42
CA ALA A 27 12.13 -4.52 -3.11
C ALA A 27 13.39 -3.65 -3.05
N GLN A 28 13.24 -2.34 -3.24
CA GLN A 28 14.35 -1.39 -3.12
C GLN A 28 14.96 -1.44 -1.70
N MET A 29 14.12 -1.42 -0.67
CA MET A 29 14.55 -1.53 0.74
C MET A 29 15.18 -2.89 1.06
N ALA A 30 14.67 -3.99 0.50
CA ALA A 30 15.30 -5.29 0.62
C ALA A 30 16.71 -5.31 -0.02
N GLY A 31 16.88 -4.61 -1.14
CA GLY A 31 18.17 -4.39 -1.78
C GLY A 31 19.14 -3.53 -0.94
N TRP A 32 18.64 -2.61 -0.10
CA TRP A 32 19.46 -1.88 0.87
C TRP A 32 19.95 -2.80 1.97
N ARG A 33 19.05 -3.61 2.53
CA ARG A 33 19.38 -4.57 3.58
C ARG A 33 20.40 -5.61 3.12
N ASN A 34 20.22 -6.16 1.93
CA ASN A 34 21.17 -7.10 1.32
C ASN A 34 22.56 -6.46 1.07
N ARG A 35 22.62 -5.13 0.95
CA ARG A 35 23.87 -4.35 0.86
C ARG A 35 24.40 -3.89 2.22
N GLY A 36 23.83 -4.38 3.32
CA GLY A 36 24.32 -4.12 4.68
C GLY A 36 23.86 -2.79 5.29
N LYS A 37 22.94 -2.05 4.65
CA LYS A 37 22.33 -0.87 5.30
C LYS A 37 21.52 -1.32 6.51
N THR A 38 21.71 -0.68 7.65
CA THR A 38 20.95 -0.95 8.88
C THR A 38 19.54 -0.37 8.83
N LEU A 39 18.66 -0.80 9.75
CA LEU A 39 17.31 -0.23 9.89
C LEU A 39 17.35 1.30 10.03
N ALA A 40 18.23 1.81 10.89
CA ALA A 40 18.37 3.24 11.13
C ALA A 40 18.83 3.99 9.87
N GLN A 41 19.80 3.44 9.14
CA GLN A 41 20.26 4.03 7.87
C GLN A 41 19.19 4.01 6.78
N ALA A 42 18.34 2.98 6.76
CA ALA A 42 17.22 2.91 5.84
C ALA A 42 16.15 3.97 6.17
N LYS A 43 15.82 4.17 7.45
CA LYS A 43 14.90 5.23 7.90
C LYS A 43 15.45 6.63 7.60
N GLU A 44 16.71 6.89 7.93
CA GLU A 44 17.38 8.16 7.60
C GLU A 44 17.36 8.44 6.09
N GLN A 45 17.55 7.39 5.27
CA GLN A 45 17.47 7.53 3.83
C GLN A 45 16.05 7.86 3.34
N VAL A 46 15.01 7.30 3.96
CA VAL A 46 13.62 7.69 3.71
C VAL A 46 13.42 9.17 4.08
N ASP A 47 13.83 9.59 5.28
CA ASP A 47 13.72 10.98 5.73
C ASP A 47 14.44 11.97 4.81
N LYS A 48 15.54 11.55 4.18
CA LYS A 48 16.32 12.37 3.26
C LYS A 48 15.64 12.58 1.90
N TYR A 49 14.95 11.56 1.36
CA TYR A 49 14.45 11.57 -0.01
C TYR A 49 12.95 11.83 -0.13
N TYR A 50 12.18 11.68 0.96
CA TYR A 50 10.74 11.88 0.97
C TYR A 50 10.39 13.07 1.86
N SER A 51 9.80 14.11 1.27
CA SER A 51 9.44 15.34 2.00
C SER A 51 8.07 15.26 2.67
N ASP A 52 7.15 14.49 2.08
CA ASP A 52 5.80 14.33 2.62
C ASP A 52 5.83 13.50 3.92
N PRO A 53 5.20 13.97 5.01
CA PRO A 53 5.20 13.25 6.28
C PRO A 53 4.40 11.93 6.23
N ALA A 54 3.32 11.84 5.45
CA ALA A 54 2.53 10.62 5.34
C ALA A 54 3.27 9.54 4.56
N ASP A 55 3.94 9.91 3.46
CA ASP A 55 4.82 8.99 2.73
C ASP A 55 5.99 8.52 3.60
N ARG A 56 6.62 9.40 4.38
CA ARG A 56 7.69 8.99 5.32
C ARG A 56 7.21 8.00 6.36
N GLU A 57 6.08 8.25 7.02
CA GLU A 57 5.55 7.35 8.04
C GLU A 57 5.26 5.96 7.47
N MET A 58 4.61 5.91 6.31
CA MET A 58 4.28 4.64 5.67
C MET A 58 5.55 3.91 5.20
N LEU A 59 6.54 4.60 4.63
CA LEU A 59 7.82 3.99 4.26
C LEU A 59 8.63 3.53 5.48
N HIS A 60 8.55 4.21 6.61
CA HIS A 60 9.14 3.74 7.86
C HIS A 60 8.55 2.40 8.28
N ARG A 61 7.23 2.22 8.17
CA ARG A 61 6.58 0.92 8.44
C ARG A 61 7.03 -0.17 7.46
N VAL A 62 7.19 0.16 6.18
CA VAL A 62 7.73 -0.80 5.19
C VAL A 62 9.16 -1.19 5.52
N VAL A 63 10.03 -0.21 5.85
CA VAL A 63 11.41 -0.46 6.31
C VAL A 63 11.39 -1.39 7.53
N GLU A 64 10.57 -1.11 8.54
CA GLU A 64 10.49 -1.96 9.73
C GLU A 64 10.09 -3.40 9.39
N ARG A 65 9.12 -3.58 8.49
CA ARG A 65 8.70 -4.91 8.05
C ARG A 65 9.81 -5.66 7.30
N VAL A 66 10.49 -4.99 6.37
CA VAL A 66 11.62 -5.56 5.60
C VAL A 66 12.78 -5.99 6.53
N TYR A 67 12.96 -5.28 7.64
CA TYR A 67 14.05 -5.50 8.58
C TYR A 67 13.69 -6.35 9.80
N MET A 68 12.43 -6.79 9.92
CA MET A 68 11.90 -7.48 11.11
C MET A 68 12.68 -8.74 11.49
N ASP A 69 13.09 -9.54 10.50
CA ASP A 69 13.92 -10.72 10.72
C ASP A 69 15.32 -10.47 10.14
N PRO A 70 16.31 -10.02 10.94
CA PRO A 70 17.63 -9.61 10.46
C PRO A 70 18.49 -10.77 9.94
N HIS A 71 18.14 -12.03 10.25
CA HIS A 71 18.89 -13.22 9.85
C HIS A 71 18.41 -13.82 8.53
N LYS A 72 17.18 -13.54 8.10
CA LYS A 72 16.62 -14.00 6.84
C LYS A 72 17.20 -13.24 5.65
N ARG A 73 17.87 -13.95 4.74
CA ARG A 73 18.25 -13.39 3.43
C ARG A 73 16.99 -13.04 2.63
N LEU A 74 16.95 -11.81 2.09
CA LEU A 74 15.80 -11.35 1.32
C LEU A 74 16.05 -11.53 -0.18
N VAL A 75 15.00 -11.92 -0.90
CA VAL A 75 14.95 -11.85 -2.36
C VAL A 75 14.03 -10.67 -2.70
N PRO A 76 14.55 -9.56 -3.27
CA PRO A 76 13.78 -8.33 -3.46
C PRO A 76 12.44 -8.53 -4.16
N GLU A 77 12.39 -9.33 -5.22
CA GLU A 77 11.15 -9.63 -5.95
C GLU A 77 10.12 -10.35 -5.08
N GLN A 78 10.55 -11.29 -4.23
CA GLN A 78 9.63 -11.99 -3.32
C GLN A 78 9.12 -11.06 -2.21
N VAL A 79 9.95 -10.11 -1.77
CA VAL A 79 9.52 -9.09 -0.80
C VAL A 79 8.46 -8.17 -1.41
N SER A 80 8.66 -7.73 -2.66
CA SER A 80 7.68 -6.93 -3.40
C SER A 80 6.33 -7.64 -3.50
N VAL A 81 6.32 -8.88 -4.01
CA VAL A 81 5.08 -9.65 -4.16
C VAL A 81 4.39 -9.88 -2.82
N GLN A 82 5.14 -10.23 -1.77
CA GLN A 82 4.58 -10.45 -0.43
C GLN A 82 3.90 -9.17 0.10
N ILE A 83 4.60 -8.04 0.08
CA ILE A 83 4.06 -6.79 0.62
C ILE A 83 2.92 -6.26 -0.24
N THR A 84 2.99 -6.36 -1.58
CA THR A 84 1.86 -5.99 -2.45
C THR A 84 0.63 -6.84 -2.14
N SER A 85 0.78 -8.15 -1.95
CA SER A 85 -0.34 -9.04 -1.59
C SER A 85 -0.93 -8.68 -0.22
N GLU A 86 -0.09 -8.39 0.77
CA GLU A 86 -0.54 -7.94 2.09
C GLU A 86 -1.28 -6.60 2.03
N CYS A 87 -0.79 -5.66 1.22
CA CYS A 87 -1.44 -4.37 1.01
C CYS A 87 -2.83 -4.54 0.35
N LEU A 88 -2.93 -5.34 -0.71
CA LEU A 88 -4.21 -5.63 -1.38
C LEU A 88 -5.21 -6.31 -0.45
N THR A 89 -4.72 -7.22 0.40
CA THR A 89 -5.53 -7.92 1.41
C THR A 89 -6.03 -6.95 2.48
N GLN A 90 -5.20 -5.99 2.92
CA GLN A 90 -5.60 -4.95 3.86
C GLN A 90 -6.62 -3.98 3.25
N GLN A 91 -6.44 -3.54 2.00
CA GLN A 91 -7.42 -2.70 1.30
C GLN A 91 -8.77 -3.41 1.15
N THR A 92 -8.77 -4.71 0.83
CA THR A 92 -10.02 -5.51 0.71
C THR A 92 -10.74 -5.66 2.05
N GLN A 93 -10.00 -5.78 3.16
CA GLN A 93 -10.58 -5.89 4.51
C GLN A 93 -11.03 -4.53 5.09
N GLN A 94 -10.43 -3.42 4.65
CA GLN A 94 -10.80 -2.07 5.07
C GLN A 94 -11.86 -1.42 4.17
N ALA A 95 -12.21 -2.04 3.04
CA ALA A 95 -13.44 -1.71 2.34
C ALA A 95 -14.62 -1.92 3.32
N PRO A 96 -15.53 -0.94 3.52
CA PRO A 96 -16.73 -1.18 4.30
C PRO A 96 -17.42 -2.42 3.72
N PRO A 97 -18.05 -3.28 4.54
CA PRO A 97 -18.83 -4.38 4.01
C PRO A 97 -19.85 -3.78 3.05
N ALA A 98 -19.60 -3.96 1.75
CA ALA A 98 -20.59 -3.68 0.73
C ALA A 98 -21.79 -4.49 1.16
N ARG A 99 -22.85 -3.77 1.53
CA ARG A 99 -24.10 -4.28 2.07
C ARG A 99 -24.50 -5.57 1.34
N GLN A 100 -24.10 -6.71 1.89
CA GLN A 100 -24.64 -8.01 1.53
C GLN A 100 -26.05 -8.02 2.11
N GLY A 101 -27.03 -7.58 1.33
CA GLY A 101 -28.40 -7.48 1.83
C GLY A 101 -29.36 -6.70 0.93
N ALA A 102 -29.65 -7.23 -0.25
CA ALA A 102 -30.91 -7.15 -1.00
C ALA A 102 -30.66 -7.79 -2.38
N GLN A 103 -30.40 -9.09 -2.41
CA GLN A 103 -31.45 -10.05 -2.76
C GLN A 103 -32.05 -9.73 -4.13
N HIS A 104 -31.54 -10.45 -5.14
CA HIS A 104 -32.27 -10.81 -6.34
C HIS A 104 -33.75 -11.03 -6.01
N ALA A 105 -34.62 -10.11 -6.43
CA ALA A 105 -36.02 -10.42 -6.57
C ALA A 105 -36.15 -11.29 -7.83
N PRO A 106 -36.61 -12.55 -7.75
CA PRO A 106 -37.10 -13.22 -8.94
C PRO A 106 -38.33 -12.46 -9.42
N THR A 107 -38.27 -11.96 -10.65
CA THR A 107 -39.42 -11.47 -11.40
C THR A 107 -40.47 -12.58 -11.45
N PRO A 108 -41.69 -12.42 -10.91
CA PRO A 108 -42.75 -13.35 -11.23
C PRO A 108 -43.12 -13.12 -12.70
N ALA A 109 -42.89 -14.17 -13.50
CA ALA A 109 -43.31 -14.26 -14.87
C ALA A 109 -44.82 -14.01 -14.99
N ALA A 110 -45.18 -13.33 -16.07
CA ALA A 110 -46.54 -13.05 -16.47
C ALA A 110 -47.28 -14.32 -16.91
N GLN A 111 -48.60 -14.33 -16.65
CA GLN A 111 -49.71 -14.94 -17.43
C GLN A 111 -50.11 -16.40 -17.15
N PRO A 112 -51.38 -16.81 -17.45
CA PRO A 112 -52.43 -16.12 -18.23
C PRO A 112 -53.58 -15.49 -17.43
#